data_AF-A0A7X5U8Z9-F1
#
_entry.id   AF-A0A7X5U8Z9-F1
#
_cell.length_a   1.000
_cell.length_b   1.000
_cell.length_c   1.000
_cell.angle_alpha   90.00
_cell.angle_beta   90.00
_cell.angle_gamma   90.00
#
_symmetry.space_group_name_H-M   'P 1'
#
loop_
_entity.id
_entity.type
_entity.pdbx_description
1 polymer ?
#
loop_
_entity_poly.entity_id
_entity_poly.type
_entity_poly.pdbx_seq_one_letter_code
_entity_poly.pdbx_strand_id
1 'polypeptide(L)'
;MAEQFLRSMLASSATRCNELTRLALVLLVGVPLTSNAAKVPAHFQSYATTNVGGGLSCVVGATSDSEHSNERAYVYIEDSKTHTLRWLTSIPLHAGWYQNRASHCVAEGGAIYALIQSDTNATPVMSQTLISIAKLDQGAGRIESNDLVKVTASAGAHTVFVYDGAENFRSDAGKLVVTGEYVSKGDPAEIRKPFTFAIPINNTLR
;
A
#
# COMPACT_ATOMS: atom_id res chain seq x y z
N MET A 1 -48.71 -72.06 -5.76
CA MET A 1 -47.27 -71.91 -6.03
C MET A 1 -46.70 -71.06 -4.90
N ALA A 2 -45.97 -71.72 -3.97
CA ALA A 2 -45.12 -71.23 -2.85
C ALA A 2 -45.68 -70.16 -1.89
N GLU A 3 -46.10 -70.52 -0.66
CA GLU A 3 -45.33 -70.59 0.62
C GLU A 3 -44.93 -69.20 1.17
N GLN A 4 -45.63 -68.62 2.15
CA GLN A 4 -45.72 -68.91 3.60
C GLN A 4 -44.47 -68.59 4.45
N PHE A 5 -44.70 -67.73 5.45
CA PHE A 5 -44.20 -67.81 6.84
C PHE A 5 -42.70 -67.55 7.09
N LEU A 6 -42.22 -67.09 8.24
CA LEU A 6 -42.72 -66.30 9.37
C LEU A 6 -41.44 -65.99 10.21
N ARG A 7 -41.57 -65.01 11.09
CA ARG A 7 -40.65 -64.51 12.11
C ARG A 7 -39.87 -65.57 12.95
N SER A 8 -38.91 -65.01 13.70
CA SER A 8 -38.34 -65.44 14.99
C SER A 8 -36.96 -66.12 14.85
N MET A 9 -35.99 -65.98 15.75
CA MET A 9 -35.86 -65.37 17.06
C MET A 9 -34.39 -65.58 17.50
N LEU A 10 -33.88 -64.76 18.44
CA LEU A 10 -32.85 -65.13 19.45
C LEU A 10 -31.42 -65.38 18.91
N ALA A 11 -30.32 -65.08 19.58
CA ALA A 11 -30.01 -64.47 20.86
C ALA A 11 -28.49 -64.23 20.91
N SER A 12 -28.04 -63.42 21.87
CA SER A 12 -26.84 -63.66 22.72
C SER A 12 -25.48 -63.79 22.00
N SER A 13 -24.47 -62.97 22.24
CA SER A 13 -23.84 -62.76 23.55
C SER A 13 -22.81 -61.63 23.46
N ALA A 14 -22.74 -60.84 24.52
CA ALA A 14 -21.62 -59.98 24.85
C ALA A 14 -20.33 -60.80 25.01
N THR A 15 -19.16 -60.22 24.70
CA THR A 15 -17.98 -60.15 25.60
C THR A 15 -16.95 -59.15 25.04
N ARG A 16 -16.43 -58.35 25.95
CA ARG A 16 -15.49 -57.22 25.85
C ARG A 16 -14.08 -57.62 25.40
N CYS A 17 -13.33 -56.66 24.83
CA CYS A 17 -12.02 -56.15 25.30
C CYS A 17 -11.41 -55.26 24.20
N ASN A 18 -11.31 -53.94 24.39
CA ASN A 18 -10.22 -53.22 25.05
C ASN A 18 -9.08 -52.88 24.08
N GLU A 19 -8.78 -51.58 23.93
CA GLU A 19 -7.46 -50.95 23.70
C GLU A 19 -7.63 -49.57 23.03
N LEU A 20 -7.89 -48.58 23.89
CA LEU A 20 -7.13 -47.33 24.00
C LEU A 20 -6.46 -46.80 22.71
N THR A 21 -7.19 -46.02 21.91
CA THR A 21 -6.55 -45.09 20.96
C THR A 21 -6.47 -43.71 21.60
N ARG A 22 -5.23 -43.35 21.96
CA ARG A 22 -4.83 -42.16 22.71
C ARG A 22 -5.33 -40.86 22.06
N LEU A 23 -6.02 -40.02 22.85
CA LEU A 23 -6.11 -38.58 22.59
C LEU A 23 -4.71 -37.98 22.70
N ALA A 24 -4.09 -37.65 21.57
CA ALA A 24 -2.94 -36.77 21.53
C ALA A 24 -3.43 -35.33 21.66
N LEU A 25 -3.45 -34.81 22.90
CA LEU A 25 -3.62 -33.40 23.18
C LEU A 25 -2.33 -32.68 22.76
N VAL A 26 -2.30 -32.16 21.53
CA VAL A 26 -1.21 -31.30 21.07
C VAL A 26 -1.30 -29.99 21.86
N LEU A 27 -0.43 -29.83 22.86
CA LEU A 27 -0.15 -28.52 23.44
C LEU A 27 0.47 -27.66 22.34
N LEU A 28 -0.37 -26.83 21.71
CA LEU A 28 0.08 -25.65 20.99
C LEU A 28 0.72 -24.72 22.03
N VAL A 29 2.02 -24.90 22.24
CA VAL A 29 2.85 -23.89 22.92
C VAL A 29 2.79 -22.67 22.03
N GLY A 30 1.89 -21.74 22.37
CA GLY A 30 1.75 -20.46 21.70
C GLY A 30 3.05 -19.71 21.90
N VAL A 31 3.95 -19.79 20.93
CA VAL A 31 5.10 -18.91 20.85
C VAL A 31 4.51 -17.50 20.79
N PRO A 32 4.76 -16.63 21.78
CA PRO A 32 4.30 -15.26 21.67
C PRO A 32 4.95 -14.69 20.42
N LEU A 33 4.14 -14.32 19.43
CA LEU A 33 4.60 -13.53 18.29
C LEU A 33 5.11 -12.22 18.88
N THR A 34 6.41 -12.16 19.13
CA THR A 34 7.11 -10.93 19.43
C THR A 34 7.06 -10.09 18.17
N SER A 35 5.96 -9.37 18.00
CA SER A 35 5.84 -8.32 17.00
C SER A 35 6.88 -7.27 17.36
N ASN A 36 8.04 -7.32 16.70
CA ASN A 36 8.95 -6.17 16.68
C ASN A 36 8.12 -4.99 16.18
N ALA A 37 7.80 -4.05 17.06
CA ALA A 37 7.11 -2.83 16.68
C ALA A 37 7.92 -2.20 15.55
N ALA A 38 7.27 -1.97 14.40
CA ALA A 38 7.90 -1.28 13.29
C ALA A 38 8.46 0.05 13.81
N LYS A 39 9.64 0.43 13.32
CA LYS A 39 10.25 1.72 13.63
C LYS A 39 10.40 2.50 12.34
N VAL A 40 10.14 3.80 12.41
CA VAL A 40 10.46 4.72 11.32
C VAL A 40 11.98 4.67 11.10
N PRO A 41 12.46 4.51 9.86
CA PRO A 41 13.88 4.51 9.57
C PRO A 41 14.58 5.79 10.05
N ALA A 42 15.88 5.70 10.31
CA ALA A 42 16.70 6.88 10.55
C ALA A 42 16.66 7.80 9.32
N HIS A 43 16.77 9.12 9.56
CA HIS A 43 16.76 10.15 8.50
C HIS A 43 15.47 10.18 7.66
N PHE A 44 14.37 9.66 8.19
CA PHE A 44 13.06 9.85 7.57
C PHE A 44 12.61 11.31 7.71
N GLN A 45 12.23 11.91 6.59
CA GLN A 45 11.58 13.20 6.52
C GLN A 45 10.12 13.00 6.10
N SER A 46 9.20 13.50 6.94
CA SER A 46 7.77 13.54 6.61
C SER A 46 7.48 14.69 5.66
N TYR A 47 6.71 14.43 4.60
CA TYR A 47 6.23 15.46 3.68
C TYR A 47 4.73 15.74 3.87
N ALA A 48 3.93 14.73 4.20
CA ALA A 48 2.51 14.93 4.50
C ALA A 48 2.01 13.96 5.57
N THR A 49 0.98 14.41 6.29
CA THR A 49 0.23 13.62 7.26
C THR A 49 -1.25 13.87 7.07
N THR A 50 -2.02 12.81 6.81
CA THR A 50 -3.45 12.86 6.52
C THR A 50 -4.21 12.01 7.54
N ASN A 51 -5.29 12.55 8.12
CA ASN A 51 -6.20 11.75 8.94
C ASN A 51 -6.97 10.78 8.05
N VAL A 52 -6.95 9.49 8.39
CA VAL A 52 -7.60 8.43 7.60
C VAL A 52 -8.75 7.75 8.35
N GLY A 53 -9.29 8.43 9.36
CA GLY A 53 -10.37 7.94 10.21
C GLY A 53 -9.92 6.95 11.28
N GLY A 54 -10.82 6.62 12.21
CA GLY A 54 -10.54 5.63 13.26
C GLY A 54 -9.41 5.98 14.23
N GLY A 55 -9.05 7.27 14.32
CA GLY A 55 -7.89 7.73 15.11
C GLY A 55 -6.54 7.39 14.48
N LEU A 56 -6.50 7.21 13.16
CA LEU A 56 -5.29 6.88 12.41
C LEU A 56 -4.83 8.02 11.52
N SER A 57 -3.52 8.14 11.40
CA SER A 57 -2.84 9.04 10.48
C SER A 57 -2.07 8.24 9.46
N CYS A 58 -2.24 8.58 8.18
CA CYS A 58 -1.30 8.19 7.13
C CYS A 58 -0.19 9.22 7.05
N VAL A 59 1.05 8.76 7.07
CA VAL A 59 2.23 9.59 6.92
C VAL A 59 3.06 9.10 5.75
N VAL A 60 3.52 10.06 4.95
CA VAL A 60 4.34 9.81 3.77
C VAL A 60 5.59 10.66 3.81
N GLY A 61 6.66 10.12 3.23
CA GLY A 61 7.91 10.81 3.18
C GLY A 61 8.98 10.02 2.44
N ALA A 62 10.23 10.36 2.74
CA ALA A 62 11.37 9.63 2.26
C ALA A 62 12.47 9.55 3.31
N THR A 63 13.34 8.58 3.16
CA THR A 63 14.66 8.58 3.79
C THR A 63 15.69 8.99 2.75
N SER A 64 16.69 9.77 3.14
CA SER A 64 17.82 10.09 2.28
C SER A 64 19.13 9.60 2.90
N ASP A 65 20.20 9.59 2.10
CA ASP A 65 21.53 9.68 2.67
C ASP A 65 21.79 11.11 3.21
N SER A 66 22.94 11.31 3.86
CA SER A 66 23.27 12.49 4.67
C SER A 66 23.16 13.85 3.96
N GLU A 67 22.94 13.87 2.64
CA GLU A 67 22.88 15.08 1.81
C GLU A 67 21.51 15.30 1.14
N HIS A 68 20.43 14.68 1.64
CA HIS A 68 19.08 14.74 1.03
C HIS A 68 19.07 14.28 -0.43
N SER A 69 20.03 13.44 -0.79
CA SER A 69 20.14 12.84 -2.12
C SER A 69 19.67 11.40 -2.05
N ASN A 70 19.36 10.84 -3.21
CA ASN A 70 19.05 9.42 -3.36
C ASN A 70 17.87 8.97 -2.46
N GLU A 71 16.82 9.79 -2.40
CA GLU A 71 15.64 9.57 -1.56
C GLU A 71 14.94 8.22 -1.86
N ARG A 72 14.38 7.61 -0.81
CA ARG A 72 13.59 6.39 -0.87
C ARG A 72 12.26 6.57 -0.19
N ALA A 73 11.19 6.35 -0.94
CA ALA A 73 9.83 6.59 -0.49
C ALA A 73 9.36 5.60 0.58
N TYR A 74 8.69 6.13 1.61
CA TYR A 74 8.01 5.35 2.63
C TYR A 74 6.60 5.88 2.88
N VAL A 75 5.70 4.95 3.18
CA VAL A 75 4.32 5.20 3.62
C VAL A 75 4.12 4.42 4.90
N TYR A 76 3.50 5.02 5.91
CA TYR A 76 3.14 4.30 7.12
C TYR A 76 1.81 4.78 7.69
N ILE A 77 1.19 3.92 8.49
CA ILE A 77 0.01 4.26 9.29
C ILE A 77 0.40 4.22 10.76
N GLU A 78 -0.01 5.24 11.49
CA GLU A 78 0.16 5.33 12.94
C GLU A 78 -1.15 5.69 13.64
N ASP A 79 -1.22 5.37 14.93
CA ASP A 79 -2.23 5.96 15.80
C ASP A 79 -1.98 7.47 15.95
N SER A 80 -2.98 8.30 15.68
CA SER A 80 -2.85 9.76 15.65
C SER A 80 -2.54 10.37 17.02
N LYS A 81 -2.78 9.65 18.13
CA LYS A 81 -2.52 10.15 19.49
C LYS A 81 -1.21 9.61 20.06
N THR A 82 -0.95 8.33 19.87
CA THR A 82 0.23 7.67 20.47
C THR A 82 1.43 7.59 19.52
N HIS A 83 1.24 7.95 18.24
CA HIS A 83 2.24 7.79 17.17
C HIS A 83 2.78 6.36 17.08
N THR A 84 2.00 5.38 17.55
CA THR A 84 2.38 3.97 17.47
C THR A 84 2.15 3.49 16.05
N LEU A 85 3.21 3.04 15.39
CA LEU A 85 3.12 2.49 14.03
C LEU A 85 2.24 1.22 14.03
N ARG A 86 1.31 1.18 13.08
CA ARG A 86 0.60 -0.05 12.71
C ARG A 86 1.39 -0.86 11.70
N TRP A 87 1.91 -0.19 10.68
CA TRP A 87 2.77 -0.75 9.66
C TRP A 87 3.54 0.37 8.97
N LEU A 88 4.63 -0.01 8.30
CA LEU A 88 5.46 0.87 7.49
C LEU A 88 5.92 0.11 6.25
N THR A 89 5.82 0.76 5.10
CA THR A 89 6.08 0.15 3.80
C THR A 89 7.00 1.05 2.97
N SER A 90 8.11 0.48 2.50
CA SER A 90 8.94 1.12 1.48
C SER A 90 8.27 0.97 0.12
N ILE A 91 8.18 2.07 -0.63
CA ILE A 91 7.64 2.04 -1.99
C ILE A 91 8.79 1.81 -2.98
N PRO A 92 8.75 0.71 -3.77
CA PRO A 92 9.82 0.38 -4.70
C PRO A 92 10.07 1.50 -5.70
N LEU A 93 11.33 1.83 -5.89
CA LEU A 93 11.79 2.68 -6.98
C LEU A 93 11.66 1.90 -8.31
N HIS A 94 11.14 2.55 -9.35
CA HIS A 94 11.10 1.93 -10.68
C HIS A 94 12.52 1.68 -11.19
N ALA A 95 12.70 0.57 -11.90
CA ALA A 95 14.01 0.18 -12.42
C ALA A 95 14.59 1.26 -13.34
N GLY A 96 15.85 1.62 -13.10
CA GLY A 96 16.58 2.63 -13.87
C GLY A 96 16.29 4.08 -13.45
N TRP A 97 15.48 4.32 -12.42
CA TRP A 97 15.29 5.65 -11.85
C TRP A 97 16.28 5.90 -10.70
N TYR A 98 16.46 7.16 -10.32
CA TYR A 98 17.48 7.55 -9.36
C TYR A 98 16.94 7.59 -7.92
N GLN A 99 15.79 8.24 -7.71
CA GLN A 99 15.19 8.38 -6.39
C GLN A 99 13.67 8.51 -6.47
N ASN A 100 13.01 8.25 -5.34
CA ASN A 100 11.57 8.45 -5.19
C ASN A 100 11.21 8.94 -3.79
N ARG A 101 10.13 9.72 -3.72
CA ARG A 101 9.54 10.23 -2.48
C ARG A 101 8.03 10.05 -2.49
N ALA A 102 7.45 9.65 -1.36
CA ALA A 102 6.01 9.65 -1.17
C ALA A 102 5.60 11.04 -0.66
N SER A 103 4.88 11.80 -1.47
CA SER A 103 4.60 13.23 -1.21
C SER A 103 3.23 13.47 -0.57
N HIS A 104 2.24 12.66 -0.93
CA HIS A 104 0.87 12.78 -0.44
C HIS A 104 0.27 11.42 -0.16
N CYS A 105 -0.72 11.35 0.73
CA CYS A 105 -1.60 10.19 0.81
C CYS A 105 -3.05 10.53 1.14
N VAL A 106 -3.95 9.64 0.72
CA VAL A 106 -5.38 9.67 1.00
C VAL A 106 -5.88 8.26 1.27
N ALA A 107 -6.91 8.12 2.10
CA ALA A 107 -7.59 6.86 2.33
C ALA A 107 -8.96 6.85 1.65
N GLU A 108 -9.28 5.77 0.96
CA GLU A 108 -10.60 5.54 0.35
C GLU A 108 -10.83 4.04 0.22
N GLY A 109 -12.05 3.56 0.52
CA GLY A 109 -12.43 2.18 0.25
C GLY A 109 -11.58 1.10 0.95
N GLY A 110 -10.99 1.41 2.11
CA GLY A 110 -10.10 0.50 2.84
C GLY A 110 -8.68 0.39 2.26
N ALA A 111 -8.32 1.27 1.34
CA ALA A 111 -6.97 1.40 0.79
C ALA A 111 -6.35 2.75 1.15
N ILE A 112 -5.02 2.76 1.23
CA ILE A 112 -4.21 3.97 1.24
C ILE A 112 -3.66 4.18 -0.17
N TYR A 113 -3.88 5.35 -0.71
CA TYR A 113 -3.25 5.78 -1.96
C TYR A 113 -2.16 6.77 -1.61
N ALA A 114 -0.95 6.55 -2.13
CA ALA A 114 0.18 7.44 -1.95
C ALA A 114 0.68 7.95 -3.30
N LEU A 115 0.83 9.26 -3.43
CA LEU A 115 1.41 9.89 -4.61
C LEU A 115 2.92 9.90 -4.49
N ILE A 116 3.58 9.22 -5.41
CA ILE A 116 5.04 9.11 -5.47
C ILE A 116 5.56 10.05 -6.55
N GLN A 117 6.52 10.89 -6.20
CA GLN A 117 7.28 11.69 -7.16
C GLN A 117 8.68 11.07 -7.27
N SER A 118 9.14 10.82 -8.50
CA SER A 118 10.41 10.14 -8.74
C SER A 118 11.23 10.84 -9.78
N ASP A 119 12.54 10.91 -9.56
CA ASP A 119 13.48 11.55 -10.46
C ASP A 119 14.24 10.49 -11.25
N THR A 120 14.30 10.63 -12.58
CA THR A 120 14.92 9.62 -13.45
C THR A 120 16.44 9.69 -13.48
N ASN A 121 17.06 10.78 -13.01
CA ASN A 121 18.51 10.95 -13.04
C ASN A 121 19.01 11.78 -11.84
N ALA A 122 20.23 11.50 -11.37
CA ALA A 122 20.89 12.27 -10.32
C ALA A 122 21.26 13.70 -10.77
N THR A 123 21.52 13.88 -12.06
CA THR A 123 21.87 15.18 -12.65
C THR A 123 20.60 15.95 -13.00
N PRO A 124 20.31 17.10 -12.36
CA PRO A 124 19.02 17.79 -12.50
C PRO A 124 18.64 18.10 -13.96
N VAL A 125 19.59 18.57 -14.78
CA VAL A 125 19.35 18.93 -16.20
C VAL A 125 19.00 17.72 -17.08
N MET A 126 19.37 16.50 -16.66
CA MET A 126 19.03 15.27 -17.37
C MET A 126 17.76 14.61 -16.81
N SER A 127 17.37 15.00 -15.60
CA SER A 127 16.30 14.37 -14.84
C SER A 127 14.91 14.79 -15.32
N GLN A 128 13.98 13.86 -15.21
CA GLN A 128 12.54 14.10 -15.29
C GLN A 128 11.95 13.69 -13.95
N THR A 129 11.08 14.53 -13.40
CA THR A 129 10.23 14.12 -12.28
C THR A 129 8.95 13.53 -12.85
N LEU A 130 8.71 12.25 -12.58
CA LEU A 130 7.51 11.53 -12.98
C LEU A 130 6.72 11.13 -11.74
N ILE A 131 5.42 10.94 -11.91
CA ILE A 131 4.52 10.57 -10.81
C ILE A 131 3.93 9.16 -10.98
N SER A 132 3.80 8.46 -9.87
CA SER A 132 3.05 7.20 -9.77
C SER A 132 2.12 7.23 -8.56
N ILE A 133 1.14 6.34 -8.55
CA ILE A 133 0.26 6.16 -7.39
C ILE A 133 0.42 4.74 -6.89
N ALA A 134 0.90 4.62 -5.65
CA ALA A 134 0.92 3.36 -4.93
C ALA A 134 -0.42 3.16 -4.22
N LYS A 135 -1.07 2.02 -4.48
CA LYS A 135 -2.22 1.56 -3.71
C LYS A 135 -1.74 0.55 -2.68
N LEU A 136 -2.06 0.77 -1.41
CA LEU A 136 -1.72 -0.11 -0.31
C LEU A 136 -2.98 -0.55 0.42
N ASP A 137 -3.01 -1.79 0.88
CA ASP A 137 -4.01 -2.25 1.84
C ASP A 137 -3.88 -1.45 3.16
N GLN A 138 -4.97 -0.85 3.64
CA GLN A 138 -4.91 0.00 4.83
C GLN A 138 -4.62 -0.78 6.13
N GLY A 139 -4.95 -2.07 6.18
CA GLY A 139 -4.76 -2.90 7.38
C GLY A 139 -3.32 -3.37 7.57
N ALA A 140 -2.69 -3.79 6.49
CA ALA A 140 -1.38 -4.46 6.50
C ALA A 140 -0.27 -3.67 5.80
N GLY A 141 -0.59 -2.60 5.08
CA GLY A 141 0.40 -1.82 4.33
C GLY A 141 0.96 -2.56 3.12
N ARG A 142 0.33 -3.66 2.69
CA ARG A 142 0.76 -4.42 1.52
C ARG A 142 0.49 -3.62 0.25
N ILE A 143 1.50 -3.44 -0.58
CA ILE A 143 1.34 -2.79 -1.90
C ILE A 143 0.49 -3.70 -2.79
N GLU A 144 -0.58 -3.13 -3.35
CA GLU A 144 -1.46 -3.77 -4.33
C GLU A 144 -1.09 -3.36 -5.75
N SER A 145 -0.72 -2.09 -5.95
CA SER A 145 -0.17 -1.59 -7.22
C SER A 145 0.72 -0.36 -6.99
N ASN A 146 1.53 0.00 -8.00
CA ASN A 146 2.30 1.24 -8.06
C ASN A 146 2.39 1.67 -9.52
N ASP A 147 1.37 2.41 -9.97
CA ASP A 147 1.12 2.64 -11.38
C ASP A 147 1.56 4.04 -11.80
N LEU A 148 2.31 4.13 -12.90
CA LEU A 148 2.72 5.40 -13.49
C LEU A 148 1.51 6.18 -13.96
N VAL A 149 1.45 7.45 -13.57
CA VAL A 149 0.43 8.37 -14.02
C VAL A 149 0.88 9.01 -15.33
N LYS A 150 0.06 8.82 -16.38
CA LYS A 150 0.29 9.45 -17.68
C LYS A 150 -0.34 10.84 -17.68
N VAL A 151 0.50 11.88 -17.65
CA VAL A 151 0.05 13.27 -17.84
C VAL A 151 -0.21 13.47 -19.34
N THR A 152 -1.45 13.21 -19.78
CA THR A 152 -1.83 13.24 -21.20
C THR A 152 -1.70 14.61 -21.87
N ALA A 153 -1.57 15.68 -21.09
CA ALA A 153 -1.34 17.03 -21.57
C ALA A 153 0.08 17.28 -22.12
N SER A 154 1.04 16.38 -21.85
CA SER A 154 2.40 16.48 -22.38
C SER A 154 2.61 15.55 -23.59
N ALA A 155 3.07 16.12 -24.70
CA ALA A 155 3.60 15.32 -25.80
C ALA A 155 5.09 15.04 -25.53
N GLY A 156 5.42 13.83 -25.08
CA GLY A 156 6.80 13.38 -24.91
C GLY A 156 7.38 13.56 -23.49
N ALA A 157 8.71 13.69 -23.41
CA ALA A 157 9.45 13.80 -22.16
C ALA A 157 9.08 15.08 -21.39
N HIS A 158 8.92 14.99 -20.07
CA HIS A 158 8.44 16.09 -19.23
C HIS A 158 8.82 15.89 -17.76
N THR A 159 8.77 16.99 -17.01
CA THR A 159 8.90 17.01 -15.54
C THR A 159 7.59 17.48 -14.95
N VAL A 160 7.11 16.75 -13.94
CA VAL A 160 5.86 17.02 -13.21
C VAL A 160 6.18 17.63 -11.85
N PHE A 161 5.40 18.64 -11.48
CA PHE A 161 5.43 19.29 -10.19
C PHE A 161 4.07 19.11 -9.53
N VAL A 162 4.03 18.37 -8.42
CA VAL A 162 2.87 18.34 -7.53
C VAL A 162 3.31 18.96 -6.22
N TYR A 163 2.74 20.13 -5.93
CA TYR A 163 3.04 20.91 -4.74
C TYR A 163 2.36 20.31 -3.51
N ASP A 164 2.88 20.67 -2.34
CA ASP A 164 2.26 20.33 -1.06
C ASP A 164 0.81 20.82 -0.99
N GLY A 165 0.03 20.22 -0.10
CA GLY A 165 -1.38 20.58 0.13
C GLY A 165 -2.34 19.44 -0.24
N ALA A 166 -3.33 19.20 0.62
CA ALA A 166 -4.29 18.11 0.42
C ALA A 166 -5.18 18.31 -0.82
N GLU A 167 -5.31 19.54 -1.31
CA GLU A 167 -6.03 19.86 -2.54
C GLU A 167 -5.37 19.25 -3.78
N ASN A 168 -4.05 19.05 -3.75
CA ASN A 168 -3.26 18.57 -4.89
C ASN A 168 -3.28 17.05 -5.07
N PHE A 169 -3.70 16.32 -4.04
CA PHE A 169 -3.97 14.89 -4.11
C PHE A 169 -5.11 14.50 -3.17
N ARG A 170 -6.31 14.29 -3.74
CA ARG A 170 -7.53 14.04 -2.97
C ARG A 170 -8.41 12.97 -3.59
N SER A 171 -9.26 12.38 -2.76
CA SER A 171 -10.41 11.60 -3.23
C SER A 171 -11.57 12.57 -3.50
N ASP A 172 -12.18 12.48 -4.68
CA ASP A 172 -13.36 13.25 -5.06
C ASP A 172 -14.26 12.39 -5.95
N ALA A 173 -15.51 12.18 -5.51
CA ALA A 173 -16.53 11.40 -6.21
C ALA A 173 -16.04 10.02 -6.71
N GLY A 174 -15.30 9.29 -5.88
CA GLY A 174 -14.77 7.96 -6.21
C GLY A 174 -13.59 7.98 -7.20
N LYS A 175 -12.91 9.12 -7.30
CA LYS A 175 -11.70 9.29 -8.12
C LYS A 175 -10.58 9.90 -7.30
N LEU A 176 -9.34 9.51 -7.59
CA LEU A 176 -8.18 10.25 -7.13
C LEU A 176 -7.94 11.41 -8.08
N VAL A 177 -8.01 12.63 -7.57
CA VAL A 177 -7.70 13.84 -8.31
C VAL A 177 -6.28 14.28 -7.94
N VAL A 178 -5.44 14.43 -8.97
CA VAL A 178 -4.09 14.98 -8.87
C VAL A 178 -4.05 16.32 -9.62
N THR A 179 -3.58 17.37 -8.96
CA THR A 179 -3.35 18.67 -9.60
C THR A 179 -1.91 19.12 -9.44
N GLY A 180 -1.42 19.86 -10.42
CA GLY A 180 -0.06 20.35 -10.41
C GLY A 180 0.30 21.03 -11.71
N GLU A 181 1.59 21.07 -12.00
CA GLU A 181 2.15 21.64 -13.21
C GLU A 181 3.10 20.68 -13.90
N TYR A 182 3.36 20.90 -15.18
CA TYR A 182 4.39 20.19 -15.91
C TYR A 182 5.18 21.13 -16.83
N VAL A 183 6.41 20.75 -17.11
CA VAL A 183 7.27 21.38 -18.13
C VAL A 183 7.68 20.30 -19.13
N SER A 184 7.50 20.58 -20.42
CA SER A 184 7.97 19.69 -21.48
C SER A 184 9.49 19.81 -21.63
N LYS A 185 10.19 18.68 -21.72
CA LYS A 185 11.63 18.68 -21.93
C LYS A 185 11.98 19.30 -23.28
N GLY A 186 12.89 20.26 -23.28
CA GLY A 186 13.29 20.99 -24.48
C GLY A 186 12.43 22.22 -24.79
N ASP A 187 11.46 22.58 -23.94
CA ASP A 187 10.83 23.91 -23.99
C ASP A 187 11.86 24.96 -23.54
N PRO A 188 12.36 25.84 -24.44
CA PRO A 188 13.40 26.80 -24.12
C PRO A 188 12.95 27.88 -23.13
N ALA A 189 11.63 28.06 -22.97
CA ALA A 189 11.05 28.99 -22.02
C ALA A 189 10.69 28.34 -20.68
N GLU A 190 10.88 27.01 -20.55
CA GLU A 190 10.56 26.22 -19.35
C GLU A 190 9.16 26.53 -18.77
N ILE A 191 8.18 26.77 -19.65
CA ILE A 191 6.86 27.26 -19.24
C ILE A 191 6.14 26.15 -18.48
N ARG A 192 5.82 26.42 -17.21
CA ARG A 192 4.98 25.56 -16.38
C ARG A 192 3.54 25.64 -16.86
N LYS A 193 2.97 24.49 -17.20
CA LYS A 193 1.57 24.36 -17.63
C LYS A 193 0.78 23.59 -16.57
N PRO A 194 -0.39 24.08 -16.15
CA PRO A 194 -1.20 23.38 -15.17
C PRO A 194 -1.74 22.08 -15.75
N PHE A 195 -1.94 21.08 -14.91
CA PHE A 195 -2.69 19.89 -15.24
C PHE A 195 -3.64 19.50 -14.11
N THR A 196 -4.68 18.76 -14.48
CA THR A 196 -5.55 18.06 -13.54
C THR A 196 -5.82 16.68 -14.13
N PHE A 197 -5.63 15.65 -13.32
CA PHE A 197 -5.91 14.28 -13.69
C PHE A 197 -6.84 13.65 -12.66
N ALA A 198 -7.78 12.83 -13.13
CA ALA A 198 -8.72 12.14 -12.26
C ALA A 198 -8.73 10.65 -12.62
N ILE A 199 -8.36 9.81 -11.66
CA ILE A 199 -8.26 8.36 -11.83
C ILE A 199 -9.42 7.69 -11.08
N PRO A 200 -10.23 6.87 -11.73
CA PRO A 200 -11.21 6.06 -11.03
C PRO A 200 -10.56 5.22 -9.92
N ILE A 201 -11.12 5.28 -8.71
CA ILE A 201 -10.79 4.38 -7.62
C ILE A 201 -11.48 3.06 -7.93
N ASN A 202 -10.86 2.26 -8.79
CA ASN A 202 -11.40 0.96 -9.15
C ASN A 202 -11.28 0.04 -7.95
N ASN A 203 -12.44 -0.35 -7.40
CA ASN A 203 -12.53 -1.25 -6.26
C ASN A 203 -12.34 -2.73 -6.66
N THR A 204 -11.68 -3.03 -7.78
CA THR A 204 -11.55 -4.41 -8.25
C THR A 204 -10.33 -4.62 -9.14
N LEU A 205 -9.52 -5.58 -8.71
CA LEU A 205 -8.52 -6.32 -9.47
C LEU A 205 -9.14 -6.87 -10.77
N ARG A 206 -8.41 -6.73 -11.88
CA ARG A 206 -8.42 -7.71 -12.97
C ARG A 206 -6.98 -8.00 -13.37
#